data_AF-W1YIC7-F1
#
_entry.id   AF-W1YIC7-F1
#
_cell.length_a   1.000
_cell.length_b   1.000
_cell.length_c   1.000
_cell.angle_alpha   90.00
_cell.angle_beta   90.00
_cell.angle_gamma   90.00
#
_symmetry.space_group_name_H-M   'P 1'
#
loop_
_entity.id
_entity.type
_entity.pdbx_description
1 polymer ?
#
loop_
_entity_poly.entity_id
_entity_poly.type
_entity_poly.pdbx_seq_one_letter_code
_entity_poly.pdbx_strand_id
1 'polypeptide(L)' 'KMGYGKTAIVATMKFSDDGPVVAFRADMDSNDVIESKASNHILAKNGFRSRHEKAMHACGHDTHMTMGL' A
#
# COMPACT_ATOMS: atom_id res chain seq x y z
N LYS A 1 14.49 18.32 4.39
CA LYS A 1 14.45 17.04 5.15
C LYS A 1 12.98 16.70 5.37
N MET A 2 12.48 15.57 4.87
CA MET A 2 11.10 15.12 5.11
C MET A 2 10.92 14.89 6.61
N GLY A 3 10.18 15.79 7.27
CA GLY A 3 10.25 15.98 8.72
C GLY A 3 9.54 14.94 9.58
N TYR A 4 8.64 14.11 9.05
CA TYR A 4 7.70 13.37 9.91
C TYR A 4 7.25 11.97 9.43
N GLY A 5 7.86 11.38 8.41
CA GLY A 5 7.53 10.02 7.95
C GLY A 5 8.67 9.04 8.21
N LYS A 6 8.59 8.22 9.27
CA LYS A 6 9.61 7.18 9.52
C LYS A 6 9.53 6.02 8.52
N THR A 7 8.43 5.88 7.78
CA THR A 7 8.10 4.74 6.91
C THR A 7 7.70 5.14 5.49
N ALA A 8 7.98 6.39 5.09
CA ALA A 8 7.69 6.86 3.73
C ALA A 8 8.86 6.57 2.77
N ILE A 9 8.53 6.18 1.54
CA ILE A 9 9.48 6.03 0.44
C ILE A 9 9.18 7.10 -0.61
N VAL A 10 10.21 7.77 -1.09
CA VAL A 10 10.14 8.69 -2.24
C VAL A 10 11.17 8.24 -3.24
N ALA A 11 10.72 7.94 -4.46
CA ALA A 11 11.57 7.61 -5.59
C ALA A 11 11.35 8.64 -6.71
N THR A 12 12.38 8.87 -7.51
CA THR A 12 12.29 9.75 -8.67
C THR A 12 12.94 9.04 -9.85
N MET A 13 12.20 8.91 -10.94
CA MET A 13 12.71 8.42 -12.21
C MET A 13 12.78 9.60 -13.19
N LYS A 14 13.98 9.85 -13.74
CA LYS A 14 14.19 10.92 -14.73
C LYS A 14 14.19 10.33 -16.13
N PHE A 15 13.35 10.89 -17.00
CA PHE A 15 13.24 10.47 -18.41
C PHE A 15 13.75 11.54 -19.38
N SER A 16 13.60 12.82 -19.06
CA SER A 16 14.13 13.96 -19.84
C SER A 16 14.46 15.11 -18.91
N ASP A 17 15.38 15.99 -19.34
CA ASP A 17 15.86 17.11 -18.50
C ASP A 17 14.85 18.27 -18.41
N ASP A 18 14.13 18.57 -19.50
CA ASP A 18 13.19 19.71 -19.59
C ASP A 18 11.71 19.29 -19.75
N GLY A 19 11.39 18.02 -19.45
CA GLY A 19 10.02 17.49 -19.55
C GLY A 19 9.13 17.81 -18.34
N PRO A 20 7.80 17.67 -18.47
CA PRO A 20 6.88 17.84 -17.35
C PRO A 20 7.08 16.76 -16.28
N VAL A 21 6.76 17.10 -15.04
CA VAL A 21 6.83 16.18 -13.88
C VAL A 21 5.44 15.65 -13.55
N VAL A 22 5.33 14.33 -13.38
CA VAL A 22 4.14 13.65 -12.85
C VAL A 22 4.51 12.98 -11.53
N ALA A 23 3.66 13.13 -10.52
CA ALA A 23 3.86 12.50 -9.22
C ALA A 23 2.67 11.60 -8.87
N PHE A 24 2.99 10.38 -8.43
CA PHE A 24 2.02 9.45 -7.86
C PHE A 24 2.22 9.38 -6.35
N ARG A 25 1.12 9.25 -5.63
CA ARG A 25 1.13 9.03 -4.19
C ARG A 25 0.12 7.94 -3.84
N ALA A 26 0.58 6.99 -3.03
CA ALA A 26 -0.25 6.01 -2.37
C ALA A 26 0.09 5.98 -0.88
N ASP A 27 -0.89 5.68 -0.03
CA ASP A 27 -0.70 5.47 1.41
C ASP A 27 -0.59 3.95 1.69
N MET A 28 0.32 3.57 2.60
CA MET A 28 0.65 2.18 2.96
C MET A 28 0.24 1.87 4.42
N ASP A 29 -0.84 2.46 4.90
CA ASP A 29 -1.35 2.28 6.26
C ASP A 29 -2.27 1.07 6.37
N SER A 30 -2.29 0.46 7.56
CA SER A 30 -3.25 -0.57 7.94
C SER A 30 -4.38 0.00 8.79
N ASN A 31 -5.54 -0.65 8.76
CA ASN A 31 -6.66 -0.36 9.64
C ASN A 31 -6.71 -1.35 10.81
N ASP A 32 -7.27 -0.90 11.95
CA ASP A 32 -7.49 -1.70 13.15
C ASP A 32 -8.65 -2.70 12.99
N VAL A 33 -8.52 -3.63 12.03
CA VAL A 33 -9.56 -4.57 11.63
C VAL A 33 -9.03 -6.00 11.67
N ILE A 34 -9.89 -6.93 12.09
CA ILE A 34 -9.59 -8.38 12.02
C ILE A 34 -10.05 -8.90 10.67
N GLU A 35 -9.11 -9.34 9.85
CA GLU A 35 -9.42 -9.88 8.54
C GLU A 35 -10.13 -11.24 8.64
N SER A 36 -11.10 -11.47 7.75
CA SER A 36 -11.93 -12.67 7.74
C SER A 36 -11.11 -13.96 7.63
N LYS A 37 -11.55 -15.00 8.36
CA LYS A 37 -11.04 -16.38 8.30
C LYS A 37 -11.98 -17.32 7.53
N ALA A 38 -13.07 -16.81 6.98
CA ALA A 38 -14.05 -17.63 6.29
C ALA A 38 -13.42 -18.29 5.06
N SER A 39 -13.79 -19.54 4.77
CA SER A 39 -13.22 -20.31 3.65
C SER A 39 -13.57 -19.73 2.27
N ASN A 40 -14.63 -18.92 2.20
CA ASN A 40 -15.01 -18.17 0.99
C ASN A 40 -14.33 -16.80 0.88
N HIS A 41 -13.53 -16.38 1.86
CA HIS A 41 -12.77 -15.14 1.78
C HIS A 41 -11.58 -15.33 0.83
N ILE A 42 -11.61 -14.64 -0.32
CA ILE A 42 -10.67 -14.87 -1.43
C ILE A 42 -9.21 -14.68 -1.00
N LEU A 43 -8.91 -13.62 -0.23
CA LEU A 43 -7.54 -13.36 0.22
C LEU A 43 -7.06 -14.46 1.19
N ALA A 44 -7.92 -14.93 2.10
CA ALA A 44 -7.58 -16.04 2.98
C ALA A 44 -7.38 -17.35 2.20
N LYS A 45 -8.27 -17.66 1.24
CA LYS A 45 -8.18 -18.85 0.38
C LYS A 45 -6.88 -18.88 -0.42
N ASN A 46 -6.38 -17.73 -0.87
CA ASN A 46 -5.16 -17.62 -1.65
C ASN A 46 -3.90 -17.36 -0.80
N GLY A 47 -4.01 -17.36 0.55
CA GLY A 47 -2.86 -17.15 1.43
C GLY A 47 -2.37 -15.69 1.51
N PHE A 48 -3.17 -14.73 1.06
CA PHE A 48 -2.88 -13.29 1.11
C PHE A 48 -3.47 -12.57 2.33
N ARG A 49 -4.13 -13.30 3.25
CA ARG A 49 -4.62 -12.71 4.50
C ARG A 49 -3.47 -12.09 5.28
N SER A 50 -3.72 -10.95 5.90
CA SER A 50 -2.84 -10.35 6.88
C SER A 50 -2.38 -11.38 7.92
N ARG A 51 -1.08 -11.32 8.18
CA ARG A 51 -0.38 -12.11 9.19
C ARG A 51 -0.42 -11.46 10.57
N HIS A 52 -0.93 -10.23 10.65
CA HIS A 52 -1.04 -9.45 11.88
C HIS A 52 -2.52 -9.31 12.25
N GLU A 53 -2.90 -9.84 13.42
CA GLU A 53 -4.26 -9.65 13.90
C GLU A 53 -4.50 -8.16 14.24
N LYS A 54 -5.70 -7.66 13.94
CA LYS A 54 -6.08 -6.25 14.07
C LYS A 54 -5.24 -5.27 13.23
N ALA A 55 -4.58 -5.74 12.18
CA ALA A 55 -3.89 -4.87 11.23
C ALA A 55 -4.06 -5.43 9.82
N MET A 56 -4.90 -4.80 9.00
CA MET A 56 -5.08 -5.17 7.59
C MET A 56 -5.32 -3.95 6.70
N HIS A 57 -5.01 -4.03 5.41
CA HIS A 57 -5.28 -2.97 4.43
C HIS A 57 -6.74 -3.04 3.93
N ALA A 58 -7.71 -2.93 4.85
CA ALA A 58 -9.14 -3.12 4.57
C ALA A 58 -9.73 -2.10 3.59
N CYS A 59 -9.09 -0.94 3.47
CA CYS A 59 -9.41 0.12 2.51
C CYS A 59 -8.93 -0.16 1.07
N GLY A 60 -8.27 -1.29 0.80
CA GLY A 60 -7.79 -1.63 -0.54
C GLY A 60 -6.46 -0.98 -0.93
N HIS A 61 -5.69 -0.49 0.06
CA HIS A 61 -4.39 0.15 -0.18
C HIS A 61 -3.35 -0.79 -0.79
N ASP A 62 -3.50 -2.11 -0.65
CA ASP A 62 -2.66 -3.08 -1.36
C ASP A 62 -2.72 -2.88 -2.89
N THR A 63 -3.90 -2.55 -3.43
CA THR A 63 -4.08 -2.22 -4.85
C THR A 63 -3.47 -0.87 -5.17
N HIS A 64 -3.61 0.14 -4.30
CA HIS A 64 -3.04 1.47 -4.52
C HIS A 64 -1.50 1.43 -4.57
N MET A 65 -0.89 0.64 -3.70
CA MET A 65 0.56 0.42 -3.71
C MET A 65 1.01 -0.35 -4.96
N THR A 66 0.25 -1.35 -5.39
CA THR A 66 0.58 -2.14 -6.58
C THR A 66 0.43 -1.35 -7.88
N MET A 67 -0.52 -0.41 -7.96
CA MET A 67 -0.72 0.44 -9.15
C MET A 67 0.12 1.71 -9.12
N GLY A 68 0.50 2.18 -7.93
CA GLY A 68 1.26 3.41 -7.73
C GLY A 68 2.79 3.23 -7.74
N LEU A 69 3.27 1.99 -7.67
CA LEU A 69 4.67 1.56 -7.87
C LEU A 69 4.83 0.87 -9.22
#